data_AF-A0A820M6R7-F1
#
_entry.id   AF-A0A820M6R7-F1
#
_cell.length_a   1.000
_cell.length_b   1.000
_cell.length_c   1.000
_cell.angle_alpha   90.00
_cell.angle_beta   90.00
_cell.angle_gamma   90.00
#
_symmetry.space_group_name_H-M   'P 1'
#
loop_
_entity.id
_entity.type
_entity.pdbx_description
1 polymer ?
#
loop_
_entity_poly.entity_id
_entity_poly.type
_entity_poly.pdbx_seq_one_letter_code
_entity_poly.pdbx_strand_id
1 'polypeptide(L)' 'QDNSRPHIHSDVINYLTEEGIIIMSHPPYSSDLAPCDYWLNDYIKRNLADQPDEKSLARVVSKVMKKIPKEEF' A
#
# COMPACT_ATOMS: atom_id res chain seq x y z
N GLN A 1 -2.65 -1.55 7.16
CA GLN A 1 -2.95 -0.12 7.30
C GLN A 1 -2.10 0.42 8.43
N ASP A 2 -1.46 1.57 8.26
CA ASP A 2 -0.68 2.22 9.31
C ASP A 2 -1.59 3.03 10.26
N ASN A 3 -1.00 3.68 11.27
CA ASN A 3 -1.72 4.53 12.23
C ASN A 3 -1.81 6.00 11.79
N SER A 4 -1.72 6.30 10.49
CA SER A 4 -1.86 7.68 10.01
C SER A 4 -3.25 8.24 10.37
N ARG A 5 -3.34 9.57 10.57
CA ARG A 5 -4.58 10.21 11.06
C ARG A 5 -5.83 9.86 10.25
N PRO A 6 -5.80 9.83 8.89
CA PRO A 6 -6.98 9.44 8.11
C PRO A 6 -7.41 7.99 8.38
N HIS A 7 -6.46 7.10 8.61
CA HIS A 7 -6.69 5.67 8.81
C HIS A 7 -7.33 5.31 10.16
N ILE A 8 -7.14 6.16 11.18
CA ILE A 8 -7.71 5.95 12.53
C ILE A 8 -8.92 6.85 12.81
N HIS A 9 -9.36 7.64 11.83
CA HIS A 9 -10.51 8.51 11.99
C HIS A 9 -11.79 7.69 12.21
N SER A 10 -12.70 8.18 13.05
CA SER A 10 -13.94 7.47 13.43
C SER A 10 -14.75 7.02 12.22
N ASP A 11 -14.88 7.87 11.21
CA ASP A 11 -15.67 7.56 10.01
C ASP A 11 -15.10 6.36 9.25
N VAL A 12 -13.77 6.23 9.19
CA VAL A 12 -13.10 5.10 8.55
C VAL A 12 -13.25 3.84 9.40
N ILE A 13 -13.04 3.94 10.72
CA ILE A 13 -13.19 2.79 11.63
C ILE A 13 -14.63 2.26 11.63
N ASN A 14 -15.62 3.16 11.63
CA ASN A 14 -17.04 2.80 11.58
C ASN A 14 -17.37 2.08 10.27
N TYR A 15 -16.95 2.63 9.12
CA TYR A 15 -17.14 2.00 7.82
C TYR A 15 -16.51 0.60 7.76
N LEU A 16 -15.25 0.46 8.19
CA LEU A 16 -14.56 -0.83 8.20
C LEU A 16 -15.27 -1.85 9.11
N THR A 17 -15.81 -1.39 10.25
CA THR A 17 -16.56 -2.24 11.18
C THR A 17 -17.90 -2.68 10.58
N GLU A 18 -18.63 -1.77 9.93
CA GLU A 18 -19.90 -2.06 9.24
C GLU A 18 -19.73 -3.07 8.09
N GLU A 19 -18.62 -2.97 7.34
CA GLU A 19 -18.26 -3.92 6.28
C GLU A 19 -17.67 -5.24 6.81
N GLY A 20 -17.54 -5.41 8.13
CA GLY A 20 -17.00 -6.61 8.75
C GLY A 20 -15.50 -6.82 8.52
N ILE A 21 -14.76 -5.76 8.21
CA ILE A 21 -13.31 -5.80 7.97
C ILE A 21 -12.58 -5.75 9.31
N ILE A 22 -11.78 -6.78 9.60
CA ILE A 22 -10.98 -6.86 10.81
C ILE A 22 -9.72 -6.01 10.67
N ILE A 23 -9.57 -5.02 11.55
CA ILE A 23 -8.39 -4.17 11.62
C ILE A 23 -7.31 -4.86 12.44
N MET A 24 -6.16 -5.14 11.83
CA MET A 24 -5.00 -5.67 12.55
C MET A 24 -4.32 -4.58 13.39
N SER A 25 -3.92 -4.91 14.61
CA SER A 25 -3.11 -4.01 15.44
C SER A 25 -1.78 -3.72 14.75
N HIS A 26 -1.46 -2.44 14.61
CA HIS A 26 -0.20 -1.98 14.03
C HIS A 26 0.46 -0.99 15.01
N PRO A 27 1.75 -1.15 15.36
CA PRO A 27 2.40 -0.21 16.26
C PRO A 27 2.72 1.13 15.57
N PRO A 28 2.77 2.25 16.31
CA PRO A 28 3.18 3.54 15.75
C PRO A 28 4.58 3.48 15.12
N TYR A 29 4.78 4.20 14.02
CA TYR A 29 6.09 4.38 13.35
C TYR A 29 6.79 3.07 12.93
N SER A 30 6.02 2.01 12.67
CA SER A 30 6.55 0.67 12.38
C SER A 30 6.43 0.32 10.90
N SER A 31 7.07 1.11 10.04
CA SER A 31 7.04 0.90 8.58
C SER A 31 7.72 -0.41 8.15
N ASP A 32 8.62 -0.94 8.98
CA ASP A 32 9.23 -2.26 8.83
C ASP A 32 8.22 -3.41 8.94
N LEU A 33 7.06 -3.18 9.57
CA LEU A 33 5.98 -4.16 9.69
C LEU A 33 4.90 -3.99 8.62
N ALA A 34 4.93 -2.92 7.83
CA ALA A 34 3.95 -2.65 6.78
C ALA A 34 4.46 -3.15 5.42
N PRO A 35 3.86 -4.18 4.80
CA PRO A 35 4.33 -4.77 3.53
C PRO A 35 4.49 -3.78 2.39
N CYS A 36 3.62 -2.77 2.35
CA CYS A 36 3.72 -1.70 1.36
C CYS A 36 5.03 -0.91 1.52
N ASP A 37 5.41 -0.61 2.74
CA ASP A 37 6.53 0.28 3.06
C ASP A 37 7.88 -0.45 3.03
N TYR A 38 7.97 -1.63 3.63
CA TYR A 38 9.25 -2.36 3.68
C TYR A 38 9.61 -3.08 2.37
N TRP A 39 8.62 -3.40 1.52
CA TRP A 39 8.84 -4.21 0.32
C TRP A 39 8.23 -3.63 -0.95
N LEU A 40 6.90 -3.45 -1.03
CA LEU A 40 6.22 -3.20 -2.31
C LEU A 40 6.71 -1.91 -2.98
N ASN A 41 6.82 -0.82 -2.22
CA ASN A 41 7.24 0.47 -2.73
C ASN A 41 8.68 0.43 -3.27
N ASP A 42 9.57 -0.29 -2.59
CA ASP A 42 10.96 -0.48 -3.03
C ASP A 42 11.02 -1.37 -4.28
N TYR A 43 10.27 -2.48 -4.31
CA TYR A 43 10.14 -3.35 -5.48
C TYR A 43 9.67 -2.58 -6.72
N ILE A 44 8.62 -1.74 -6.57
CA ILE A 44 8.12 -0.91 -7.68
C ILE A 44 9.21 0.04 -8.16
N LYS A 45 9.88 0.78 -7.26
CA LYS A 45 10.94 1.74 -7.62
C LYS A 45 12.12 1.08 -8.35
N ARG A 46 12.55 -0.10 -7.91
CA ARG A 46 13.63 -0.86 -8.59
C ARG A 46 13.28 -1.27 -10.02
N ASN A 47 11.98 -1.45 -10.31
CA ASN A 47 11.47 -1.92 -11.60
C ASN A 47 10.82 -0.79 -12.43
N LEU A 48 10.93 0.46 -11.98
CA LEU A 48 10.35 1.63 -12.61
C LEU A 48 11.46 2.52 -13.16
N ALA A 49 11.38 2.85 -14.44
CA ALA A 49 12.18 3.91 -15.04
C ALA A 49 11.44 5.25 -14.94
N ASP A 50 12.15 6.37 -15.08
CA ASP A 50 11.56 7.70 -15.10
C ASP A 50 10.45 7.80 -16.15
N GLN A 51 9.34 8.42 -15.76
CA GLN A 51 8.19 8.64 -16.63
C GLN A 51 7.98 10.14 -16.81
N PRO A 52 7.60 10.59 -18.02
CA PRO A 52 7.46 12.01 -18.33
C PRO A 52 6.25 12.67 -17.68
N ASP A 53 5.25 11.89 -17.26
CA ASP A 53 4.00 12.41 -16.70
C ASP A 53 3.30 11.41 -15.77
N GLU A 54 2.30 11.90 -15.03
CA GLU A 54 1.53 11.10 -14.08
C GLU A 54 0.77 9.93 -14.74
N LYS A 55 0.24 10.12 -15.95
CA LYS A 55 -0.55 9.08 -16.63
C LYS A 55 0.34 7.93 -17.09
N SER A 56 1.52 8.26 -17.65
CA SER A 56 2.52 7.25 -18.00
C SER A 56 3.05 6.53 -16.76
N LEU A 57 3.29 7.26 -15.65
CA LEU A 57 3.63 6.68 -14.35
C LEU A 57 2.58 5.67 -13.86
N ALA A 58 1.32 6.07 -13.76
CA ALA A 58 0.23 5.20 -13.31
C ALA A 58 0.12 3.93 -14.16
N ARG A 59 0.26 4.05 -15.49
CA ARG A 59 0.24 2.91 -16.43
C ARG A 59 1.39 1.94 -16.18
N VAL A 60 2.61 2.45 -15.99
CA VAL A 60 3.80 1.60 -15.79
C VAL A 60 3.77 0.95 -14.41
N VAL A 61 3.44 1.69 -13.35
CA VAL A 61 3.26 1.13 -12.00
C VAL A 61 2.23 0.00 -12.02
N SER A 62 1.07 0.22 -12.64
CA SER A 62 0.04 -0.82 -12.80
C SER A 62 0.56 -2.06 -13.53
N LYS A 63 1.43 -1.89 -14.53
CA LYS A 63 2.03 -2.99 -15.28
C LYS A 63 3.06 -3.75 -14.44
N VAL A 64 3.84 -3.06 -13.61
CA VAL A 64 4.80 -3.70 -12.68
C VAL A 64 4.04 -4.52 -11.64
N MET A 65 3.01 -3.96 -11.01
CA MET A 65 2.21 -4.66 -9.99
C MET A 65 1.54 -5.93 -10.55
N LYS A 66 0.98 -5.88 -11.76
CA LYS A 66 0.35 -7.05 -12.41
C LYS A 66 1.32 -8.18 -12.76
N LYS A 67 2.63 -7.90 -12.76
CA LYS A 67 3.68 -8.89 -13.06
C LYS A 67 4.27 -9.54 -11.82
N ILE A 68 3.94 -9.07 -10.62
CA ILE A 68 4.42 -9.66 -9.37
C ILE A 68 3.83 -11.07 -9.26
N PRO A 69 4.66 -12.13 -9.16
CA PRO A 69 4.18 -13.50 -8.93
C PRO A 69 3.40 -13.59 -7.62
N LYS A 70 2.45 -14.55 -7.54
CA LYS A 70 1.63 -14.73 -6.33
C LYS A 70 2.43 -15.29 -5.16
N GLU A 71 3.56 -15.90 -5.44
CA GLU A 71 4.44 -16.52 -4.44
C GLU A 71 5.27 -15.48 -3.67
N GLU A 72 5.31 -14.24 -4.15
CA GLU A 72 6.02 -13.14 -3.50
C GLU A 72 5.21 -12.49 -2.37
N PHE A 73 3.91 -12.79 -2.22
CA PHE A 73 3.03 -12.21 -1.20
C PHE A 73 1.99 -13.18 -0.63
#